data_AF-A0A7Y3I896-F1
#
_entry.id   AF-A0A7Y3I896-F1
#
_cell.length_a   1.000
_cell.length_b   1.000
_cell.length_c   1.000
_cell.angle_alpha   90.00
_cell.angle_beta   90.00
_cell.angle_gamma   90.00
#
_symmetry.space_group_name_H-M   'P 1'
#
loop_
_entity.id
_entity.type
_entity.pdbx_description
1 polymer ?
#
loop_
_entity_poly.entity_id
_entity_poly.type
_entity_poly.pdbx_seq_one_letter_code
_entity_poly.pdbx_strand_id
1 'polypeptide(L)'
;MRITNGLLQRAALRGLQTNLQSLDRAQRQVTSGVRFERASQDPVSMSGVMKITGRLKAIEQYQRNLSAGLTRLSSEDTVLQGLTNQLMRAKELGLSQVGGTASAQSRETVRKEVDGILESVIGLGNTQVEGSYLFGGLRPDQRPFPPAGPDPLNPPVG
;
A
#
# COMPACT_ATOMS: atom_id res chain seq x y z
N MET A 1 -29.93 10.33 72.63
CA MET A 1 -30.03 10.23 71.15
C MET A 1 -29.89 8.78 70.73
N ARG A 2 -30.93 8.13 70.17
CA ARG A 2 -30.78 6.79 69.56
C ARG A 2 -30.04 6.97 68.25
N ILE A 3 -28.75 6.66 68.24
CA ILE A 3 -28.02 6.47 66.99
C ILE A 3 -28.65 5.24 66.32
N THR A 4 -29.38 5.48 65.25
CA THR A 4 -30.25 4.51 64.58
C THR A 4 -29.42 3.33 64.10
N ASN A 5 -29.66 2.11 64.60
CA ASN A 5 -28.96 0.88 64.18
C ASN A 5 -28.91 0.72 62.64
N GLY A 6 -29.98 1.14 61.95
CA GLY A 6 -30.02 1.19 60.48
C GLY A 6 -29.02 2.17 59.83
N LEU A 7 -28.61 3.25 60.49
CA LEU A 7 -27.54 4.13 60.00
C LEU A 7 -26.18 3.45 60.10
N LEU A 8 -25.93 2.68 61.16
CA LEU A 8 -24.67 1.95 61.36
C LEU A 8 -24.53 0.81 60.34
N GLN A 9 -25.58 0.02 60.12
CA GLN A 9 -25.62 -1.02 59.09
C GLN A 9 -25.46 -0.43 57.68
N ARG A 10 -26.14 0.67 57.34
CA ARG A 10 -25.97 1.34 56.05
C ARG A 10 -24.57 1.92 55.86
N ALA A 11 -23.96 2.45 56.92
CA ALA A 11 -22.57 2.91 56.88
C ALA A 11 -21.59 1.74 56.62
N ALA A 12 -21.79 0.60 57.29
CA ALA A 12 -20.98 -0.60 57.07
C ALA A 12 -21.13 -1.15 55.64
N LEU A 13 -22.36 -1.26 55.12
CA LEU A 13 -22.61 -1.71 53.75
C LEU A 13 -22.00 -0.77 52.70
N ARG A 14 -22.08 0.55 52.91
CA ARG A 14 -21.40 1.53 52.03
C ARG A 14 -19.89 1.37 52.08
N GLY A 15 -19.30 1.15 53.26
CA GLY A 15 -17.88 0.90 53.41
C GLY A 15 -17.43 -0.36 52.64
N LEU A 16 -18.16 -1.46 52.80
CA LEU A 16 -17.91 -2.70 52.04
C LEU A 16 -18.02 -2.49 50.53
N GLN A 17 -19.05 -1.79 50.07
CA GLN A 17 -19.24 -1.52 48.64
C GLN A 17 -18.10 -0.67 48.05
N THR A 18 -17.64 0.36 48.77
CA THR A 18 -16.49 1.18 48.35
C THR A 18 -15.19 0.38 48.31
N ASN A 19 -15.00 -0.55 49.25
CA ASN A 19 -13.82 -1.42 49.28
C ASN A 19 -13.82 -2.41 48.11
N LEU A 20 -14.96 -3.05 47.82
CA LEU A 20 -15.10 -3.94 46.67
C LEU A 20 -14.84 -3.21 45.34
N GLN A 21 -15.32 -1.97 45.20
CA GLN A 21 -15.02 -1.14 44.01
C GLN A 21 -13.55 -0.75 43.90
N SER A 22 -12.86 -0.56 45.02
CA SER A 22 -11.43 -0.25 45.01
C SER A 22 -10.59 -1.49 44.68
N LEU A 23 -10.99 -2.66 45.17
CA LEU A 23 -10.38 -3.94 44.84
C LEU A 23 -10.53 -4.27 43.34
N ASP A 24 -11.74 -4.16 42.79
CA ASP A 24 -12.00 -4.38 41.36
C ASP A 24 -11.16 -3.44 40.48
N ARG A 25 -11.02 -2.17 40.86
CA ARG A 25 -10.15 -1.22 40.16
C ARG A 25 -8.68 -1.61 40.21
N ALA A 26 -8.17 -2.00 41.37
CA ALA A 26 -6.78 -2.42 41.52
C ALA A 26 -6.51 -3.72 40.75
N GLN A 27 -7.43 -4.69 40.80
CA GLN A 27 -7.35 -5.92 40.04
C GLN A 27 -7.29 -5.63 38.53
N ARG A 28 -8.15 -4.74 38.03
CA ARG A 28 -8.13 -4.31 36.63
C ARG A 28 -6.81 -3.67 36.22
N GLN A 29 -6.27 -2.74 37.01
CA GLN A 29 -4.96 -2.14 36.75
C GLN A 29 -3.83 -3.17 36.71
N VAL A 30 -3.87 -4.19 37.58
CA VAL A 30 -2.89 -5.28 37.58
C VAL A 30 -3.04 -6.15 36.33
N THR A 31 -4.28 -6.47 35.93
CA THR A 31 -4.55 -7.31 34.75
C THR A 31 -4.26 -6.59 33.43
N SER A 32 -4.61 -5.30 33.32
CA SER A 32 -4.41 -4.51 32.10
C SER A 32 -3.02 -3.90 31.99
N GLY A 33 -2.28 -3.80 33.11
CA GLY A 33 -0.95 -3.20 33.17
C GLY A 33 -0.94 -1.68 32.93
N VAL A 34 -2.11 -1.05 32.76
CA VAL A 34 -2.24 0.40 32.55
C VAL A 34 -2.75 1.09 33.79
N ARG A 35 -2.18 2.25 34.10
CA ARG A 35 -2.54 3.04 35.29
C ARG A 35 -3.97 3.58 35.22
N PHE A 36 -4.46 3.90 34.03
CA PHE A 36 -5.80 4.42 33.80
C PHE A 36 -6.46 3.71 32.63
N GLU A 37 -7.62 3.11 32.85
CA GLU A 37 -8.40 2.42 31.80
C GLU A 37 -9.50 3.32 31.23
N ARG A 38 -9.99 4.27 32.02
CA ARG A 38 -11.12 5.12 31.67
C ARG A 38 -10.76 6.59 31.82
N ALA A 39 -11.23 7.41 30.89
CA ALA A 39 -11.06 8.88 30.96
C ALA A 39 -11.68 9.49 32.23
N SER A 40 -12.64 8.81 32.85
CA SER A 40 -13.24 9.24 34.12
C SER A 40 -12.31 9.12 35.33
N GLN A 41 -11.19 8.37 35.24
CA GLN A 41 -10.25 8.18 36.35
C GLN A 41 -9.23 9.32 36.46
N ASP A 42 -8.76 9.83 35.31
CA ASP A 42 -7.93 11.03 35.23
C ASP A 42 -8.07 11.64 33.81
N PRO A 43 -8.94 12.64 33.62
CA PRO A 43 -9.17 13.22 32.31
C PRO A 43 -7.96 14.00 31.79
N VAL A 44 -7.11 14.55 32.67
CA VAL A 44 -5.92 15.32 32.27
C VAL A 44 -4.87 14.39 31.70
N SER A 45 -4.50 13.34 32.46
CA SER A 45 -3.53 12.36 32.01
C SER A 45 -4.03 11.58 30.79
N MET A 46 -5.33 11.21 30.75
CA MET A 46 -5.91 10.50 29.61
C MET A 46 -5.89 11.35 28.34
N SER A 47 -6.07 12.67 28.41
CA SER A 47 -5.96 13.55 27.24
C SER A 47 -4.58 13.49 26.59
N GLY A 48 -3.51 13.44 27.41
CA GLY A 48 -2.14 13.30 26.96
C GLY A 48 -1.90 11.94 26.29
N VAL A 49 -2.39 10.85 26.91
CA VAL A 49 -2.32 9.50 26.35
C VAL A 49 -3.03 9.44 24.99
N MET A 50 -4.28 9.92 24.90
CA MET A 50 -5.05 9.93 23.65
C MET A 50 -4.33 10.71 22.54
N LYS A 51 -3.71 11.85 22.87
CA LYS A 51 -2.92 12.63 21.91
C LYS A 51 -1.71 11.85 21.40
N ILE A 52 -0.98 11.16 22.28
CA ILE A 52 0.17 10.34 21.90
C ILE A 52 -0.28 9.13 21.08
N THR A 53 -1.32 8.42 21.49
CA THR A 53 -1.88 7.28 20.75
C THR A 53 -2.38 7.72 19.36
N GLY A 54 -3.00 8.89 19.26
CA GLY A 54 -3.41 9.46 17.96
C GLY A 54 -2.21 9.74 17.05
N ARG A 55 -1.14 10.32 17.59
CA ARG A 55 0.13 10.52 16.86
C ARG A 55 0.76 9.20 16.44
N LEU A 56 0.77 8.19 17.32
CA LEU A 56 1.30 6.86 17.01
C LEU A 56 0.53 6.22 15.85
N LYS A 57 -0.81 6.22 15.90
CA LYS A 57 -1.65 5.73 14.80
C LYS A 57 -1.38 6.44 13.48
N ALA A 58 -1.16 7.76 13.53
CA ALA A 58 -0.80 8.54 12.34
C ALA A 58 0.57 8.11 11.79
N ILE A 59 1.58 7.93 12.65
CA ILE A 59 2.91 7.43 12.26
C ILE A 59 2.82 6.03 11.65
N GLU A 60 2.07 5.12 12.26
CA GLU A 60 1.83 3.77 11.72
C GLU A 60 1.18 3.82 10.33
N GLN A 61 0.22 4.73 10.12
CA GLN A 61 -0.38 4.93 8.80
C GLN A 61 0.65 5.48 7.79
N TYR A 62 1.50 6.42 8.20
CA TYR A 62 2.56 6.92 7.33
C TYR A 62 3.56 5.83 6.95
N GLN A 63 3.92 4.95 7.88
CA GLN A 63 4.77 3.78 7.59
C GLN A 63 4.12 2.83 6.59
N ARG A 64 2.82 2.54 6.73
CA ARG A 64 2.08 1.73 5.75
C ARG A 64 2.08 2.38 4.36
N ASN A 65 1.81 3.68 4.29
CA ASN A 65 1.81 4.44 3.04
C ASN A 65 3.20 4.45 2.39
N LEU A 66 4.27 4.62 3.18
CA LEU A 66 5.64 4.55 2.68
C LEU A 66 5.98 3.16 2.16
N SER A 67 5.59 2.10 2.86
CA SER A 67 5.79 0.72 2.40
C SER A 67 5.11 0.48 1.06
N ALA A 68 3.84 0.88 0.92
CA ALA A 68 3.11 0.76 -0.34
C ALA A 68 3.79 1.57 -1.47
N GLY A 69 4.25 2.78 -1.17
CA GLY A 69 5.01 3.61 -2.09
C GLY A 69 6.32 2.98 -2.54
N LEU A 70 7.08 2.36 -1.63
CA LEU A 70 8.32 1.64 -1.95
C LEU A 70 8.06 0.41 -2.82
N THR A 71 7.03 -0.38 -2.51
CA THR A 71 6.63 -1.51 -3.34
C THR A 71 6.25 -1.07 -4.75
N ARG A 72 5.52 0.03 -4.87
CA ARG A 72 5.18 0.63 -6.17
C ARG A 72 6.44 1.07 -6.93
N LEU A 73 7.31 1.84 -6.28
CA LEU A 73 8.55 2.33 -6.89
C LEU A 73 9.47 1.19 -7.35
N SER A 74 9.62 0.15 -6.54
CA SER A 74 10.41 -1.03 -6.89
C SER A 74 9.84 -1.77 -8.10
N SER A 75 8.51 -1.81 -8.21
CA SER A 75 7.84 -2.40 -9.38
C SER A 75 8.05 -1.51 -10.61
N GLU A 76 7.97 -0.20 -10.46
CA GLU A 76 8.25 0.78 -11.53
C GLU A 76 9.67 0.62 -12.08
N ASP A 77 10.66 0.56 -11.19
CA ASP A 77 12.06 0.40 -11.58
C ASP A 77 12.29 -0.94 -12.32
N THR A 78 11.73 -2.03 -11.82
CA THR A 78 11.83 -3.35 -12.47
C THR A 78 11.26 -3.32 -13.90
N VAL A 79 10.09 -2.68 -14.07
CA VAL A 79 9.47 -2.58 -15.39
C VAL A 79 10.27 -1.66 -16.33
N LEU A 80 10.78 -0.53 -15.83
CA LEU A 80 11.62 0.40 -16.60
C LEU A 80 12.96 -0.23 -17.03
N GLN A 81 13.56 -1.06 -16.18
CA GLN A 81 14.74 -1.85 -16.54
C GLN A 81 14.42 -2.85 -17.66
N GLY A 82 13.28 -3.56 -17.54
CA GLY A 82 12.79 -4.44 -18.60
C GLY A 82 12.58 -3.72 -19.93
N LEU A 83 11.93 -2.55 -19.89
CA LEU A 83 11.72 -1.69 -21.06
C LEU A 83 13.03 -1.23 -21.69
N THR A 84 13.99 -0.80 -20.88
CA THR A 84 15.32 -0.37 -21.35
C THR A 84 16.03 -1.48 -22.10
N ASN A 85 16.01 -2.71 -21.58
CA ASN A 85 16.62 -3.87 -22.23
C ASN A 85 15.95 -4.21 -23.57
N GLN A 86 14.62 -4.16 -23.62
CA GLN A 86 13.86 -4.37 -24.86
C GLN A 86 14.20 -3.31 -25.93
N LEU A 87 14.27 -2.04 -25.53
CA LEU A 87 14.61 -0.94 -26.43
C LEU A 87 16.06 -1.00 -26.94
N MET A 88 17.00 -1.42 -26.09
CA MET A 88 18.40 -1.67 -26.52
C MET A 88 18.45 -2.75 -27.59
N ARG A 89 17.74 -3.87 -27.40
CA ARG A 89 17.67 -4.94 -28.40
C ARG A 89 17.02 -4.50 -29.71
N ALA A 90 15.93 -3.73 -29.64
CA ALA A 90 15.30 -3.16 -30.83
C ALA A 90 16.27 -2.26 -31.61
N LYS A 91 17.06 -1.43 -30.91
CA LYS A 91 18.09 -0.59 -31.52
C LYS A 91 19.20 -1.41 -32.17
N GLU A 92 19.69 -2.46 -31.51
CA GLU A 92 20.70 -3.37 -32.07
C GLU A 92 20.21 -4.04 -33.34
N LEU A 93 18.98 -4.55 -33.33
CA LEU A 93 18.32 -5.12 -34.50
C LEU A 93 18.21 -4.11 -35.65
N GLY A 94 17.79 -2.88 -35.35
CA GLY A 94 17.74 -1.79 -36.34
C GLY A 94 19.11 -1.51 -36.96
N LEU A 95 20.15 -1.34 -36.13
CA LEU A 95 21.52 -1.08 -36.59
C LEU A 95 22.08 -2.23 -37.43
N SER A 96 21.73 -3.48 -37.11
CA SER A 96 22.18 -4.66 -37.87
C SER A 96 21.72 -4.65 -39.33
N GLN A 97 20.61 -3.96 -39.65
CA GLN A 97 20.03 -3.92 -40.99
C GLN A 97 20.41 -2.67 -41.80
N VAL A 98 21.15 -1.72 -41.23
CA VAL A 98 21.59 -0.49 -41.91
C VAL A 98 22.73 -0.77 -42.92
N GLY A 99 23.44 -1.89 -42.79
CA GLY A 99 24.53 -2.27 -43.68
C GLY A 99 24.08 -2.80 -45.06
N GLY A 100 24.92 -2.60 -46.08
CA GLY A 100 24.65 -3.05 -47.46
C GLY A 100 24.60 -4.57 -47.68
N THR A 101 24.87 -5.37 -46.65
CA THR A 101 24.78 -6.84 -46.65
C THR A 101 23.39 -7.37 -46.29
N ALA A 102 22.47 -6.51 -45.82
CA ALA A 102 21.12 -6.88 -45.46
C ALA A 102 20.24 -7.12 -46.71
N SER A 103 19.67 -8.33 -46.83
CA SER A 103 18.75 -8.69 -47.90
C SER A 103 17.31 -8.29 -47.55
N ALA A 104 16.40 -8.29 -48.53
CA ALA A 104 14.97 -8.07 -48.26
C ALA A 104 14.42 -9.13 -47.28
N GLN A 105 14.89 -10.37 -47.37
CA GLN A 105 14.49 -11.45 -46.48
C GLN A 105 15.00 -11.24 -45.05
N SER A 106 16.23 -10.75 -44.86
CA SER A 106 16.76 -10.47 -43.51
C SER A 106 16.00 -9.33 -42.84
N ARG A 107 15.66 -8.29 -43.61
CA ARG A 107 14.85 -7.16 -43.12
C ARG A 107 13.46 -7.60 -42.66
N GLU A 108 12.81 -8.51 -43.40
CA GLU A 108 11.50 -9.05 -43.03
C GLU A 108 11.54 -9.90 -41.75
N THR A 109 12.59 -10.71 -41.56
CA THR A 109 12.76 -11.47 -40.32
C THR A 109 13.00 -10.55 -39.12
N VAL A 110 13.86 -9.53 -39.28
CA VAL A 110 14.13 -8.55 -38.21
C VAL A 110 12.91 -7.71 -37.88
N ARG A 111 12.08 -7.36 -38.88
CA ARG A 111 10.80 -6.69 -38.65
C ARG A 111 9.91 -7.47 -37.68
N LYS A 112 9.73 -8.78 -37.91
CA LYS A 112 8.93 -9.64 -37.02
C LYS A 112 9.49 -9.70 -35.59
N GLU A 113 10.80 -9.67 -35.44
CA GLU A 113 11.44 -9.64 -34.13
C GLU A 113 11.21 -8.29 -33.41
N VAL A 114 11.30 -7.18 -34.13
CA VAL A 114 10.99 -5.84 -33.61
C VAL A 114 9.50 -5.73 -33.25
N ASP A 115 8.60 -6.29 -34.05
CA ASP A 115 7.17 -6.35 -33.75
C ASP A 115 6.90 -7.11 -32.44
N GLY A 116 7.57 -8.26 -32.23
CA GLY A 116 7.49 -9.00 -30.97
C GLY A 116 8.06 -8.23 -29.77
N ILE A 117 9.13 -7.46 -29.97
CA ILE A 117 9.66 -6.55 -28.93
C ILE A 117 8.64 -5.45 -28.61
N LEU A 118 7.96 -4.88 -29.60
CA LEU A 118 6.93 -3.88 -29.41
C LEU A 118 5.76 -4.43 -28.59
N GLU A 119 5.29 -5.64 -28.88
CA GLU A 119 4.25 -6.32 -28.10
C GLU A 119 4.68 -6.52 -26.64
N SER A 120 5.94 -6.93 -26.42
CA SER A 120 6.53 -7.09 -25.08
C SER A 120 6.57 -5.76 -24.32
N VAL A 121 7.01 -4.68 -24.98
CA VAL A 121 7.04 -3.32 -24.42
C VAL A 121 5.65 -2.83 -24.03
N ILE A 122 4.64 -3.07 -24.88
CA ILE A 122 3.24 -2.73 -24.58
C ILE A 122 2.72 -3.57 -23.39
N GLY A 123 3.09 -4.85 -23.33
CA GLY A 123 2.79 -5.71 -22.19
C GLY A 123 3.36 -5.16 -20.88
N LEU A 124 4.64 -4.80 -20.88
CA LEU A 124 5.33 -4.17 -19.74
C LEU A 124 4.69 -2.83 -19.34
N GLY A 125 4.35 -1.97 -20.30
CA GLY A 125 3.65 -0.71 -20.05
C GLY A 125 2.26 -0.87 -19.43
N ASN A 126 1.64 -2.05 -19.58
CA ASN A 126 0.35 -2.41 -19.00
C ASN A 126 0.46 -3.20 -17.68
N THR A 127 1.62 -3.20 -17.03
CA THR A 127 1.81 -3.86 -15.74
C THR A 127 0.90 -3.25 -14.67
N GLN A 128 0.26 -4.11 -13.87
CA GLN A 128 -0.63 -3.73 -12.78
C GLN A 128 0.01 -4.02 -11.42
N VAL A 129 -0.17 -3.10 -10.48
CA VAL A 129 0.21 -3.23 -9.07
C VAL A 129 -1.00 -2.88 -8.23
N GLU A 130 -1.39 -3.78 -7.33
CA GLU A 130 -2.57 -3.60 -6.46
C GLU A 130 -3.87 -3.27 -7.22
N GLY A 131 -4.05 -3.87 -8.41
CA GLY A 131 -5.23 -3.66 -9.25
C GLY A 131 -5.24 -2.35 -10.05
N SER A 132 -4.20 -1.51 -9.92
CA SER A 132 -4.04 -0.26 -10.66
C SER A 132 -2.93 -0.38 -11.70
N TYR A 133 -3.12 0.20 -12.89
CA TYR A 133 -2.05 0.30 -13.88
C TYR A 133 -0.93 1.23 -13.39
N LEU A 134 0.31 0.76 -13.52
CA LEU A 134 1.48 1.46 -13.01
C LEU A 134 1.73 2.78 -13.74
N PHE A 135 1.58 2.76 -15.07
CA PHE A 135 1.80 3.90 -15.97
C PHE A 135 0.49 4.58 -16.43
N GLY A 136 -0.64 4.31 -15.77
CA GLY A 136 -1.96 4.87 -16.12
C GLY A 136 -2.21 6.29 -15.64
N GLY A 137 -1.28 6.90 -14.90
CA GLY A 137 -1.40 8.26 -14.39
C GLY A 137 -2.70 8.47 -13.60
N LEU A 138 -3.53 9.43 -14.05
CA LEU A 138 -4.81 9.77 -13.41
C LEU A 138 -5.93 8.75 -13.63
N ARG A 139 -5.75 7.75 -14.50
CA ARG A 139 -6.75 6.72 -14.79
C ARG A 139 -6.17 5.31 -14.55
N PRO A 140 -6.08 4.88 -13.29
CA PRO A 140 -5.50 3.58 -12.94
C PRO A 140 -6.33 2.38 -13.43
N ASP A 141 -7.60 2.61 -13.80
CA ASP A 141 -8.54 1.57 -14.24
C ASP A 141 -8.53 1.36 -15.77
N GLN A 142 -7.89 2.26 -16.53
CA GLN A 142 -7.83 2.17 -17.99
C GLN A 142 -6.45 1.70 -18.44
N ARG A 143 -6.44 0.73 -19.36
CA ARG A 143 -5.21 0.19 -19.94
C ARG A 143 -4.44 1.34 -20.63
N PRO A 144 -3.23 1.71 -20.17
CA PRO A 144 -2.55 2.92 -20.66
C PRO A 144 -2.07 2.78 -22.10
N PHE A 145 -1.62 1.58 -22.46
CA PHE A 145 -1.11 1.27 -23.80
C PHE A 145 -2.02 0.23 -24.46
N PRO A 146 -2.92 0.62 -25.37
CA PRO A 146 -3.64 -0.34 -26.18
C PRO A 146 -2.65 -1.18 -27.02
N PRO A 147 -2.96 -2.46 -27.33
CA PRO A 147 -2.14 -3.24 -28.25
C PRO A 147 -1.97 -2.45 -29.56
N ALA A 148 -0.77 -2.51 -30.13
CA ALA A 148 -0.46 -1.85 -31.38
C ALA A 148 -1.55 -2.22 -32.40
N GLY A 149 -2.35 -1.23 -32.82
CA GLY A 149 -3.25 -1.42 -33.94
C GLY A 149 -2.44 -1.81 -35.18
N PRO A 150 -3.07 -2.42 -36.20
CA PRO A 150 -2.37 -2.84 -37.41
C PRO A 150 -1.53 -1.68 -37.95
N ASP A 151 -0.27 -1.96 -38.23
CA ASP A 151 0.71 -1.00 -38.73
C ASP A 151 0.10 -0.25 -39.93
N PRO A 152 -0.05 1.09 -39.87
CA PRO A 152 -0.59 1.85 -41.01
C PRO A 152 0.31 1.77 -42.25
N LEU A 153 1.55 1.29 -42.12
CA LEU A 153 2.49 1.05 -43.22
C LEU A 153 2.44 -0.39 -43.77
N ASN A 154 1.76 -1.32 -43.09
CA ASN A 154 1.60 -2.71 -43.56
C ASN A 154 0.21 -3.26 -43.19
N PRO A 155 -0.83 -2.96 -43.99
CA PRO A 155 -2.15 -3.54 -43.77
C PRO A 155 -2.08 -5.07 -43.91
N PRO A 156 -2.90 -5.82 -43.16
CA PRO A 156 -2.95 -7.27 -43.28
C PRO A 156 -3.24 -7.64 -44.73
N VAL A 157 -2.30 -8.35 -45.36
CA VAL A 157 -2.50 -8.98 -46.67
C VAL A 157 -3.53 -10.08 -46.51
N GLY A 158 -4.74 -9.81 -47.02
CA GLY A 158 -5.75 -10.82 -47.33
C GLY A 158 -5.48 -11.47 -48.69
#